data_AF-A0A7C8EMD8-F1
#
_entry.id   AF-A0A7C8EMD8-F1
#
_cell.length_a   1.000
_cell.length_b   1.000
_cell.length_c   1.000
_cell.angle_alpha   90.00
_cell.angle_beta   90.00
_cell.angle_gamma   90.00
#
_symmetry.space_group_name_H-M   'P 1'
#
loop_
_entity.id
_entity.type
_entity.pdbx_description
1 polymer ?
#
loop_
_entity_poly.entity_id
_entity_poly.type
_entity_poly.pdbx_seq_one_letter_code
_entity_poly.pdbx_strand_id
1 'polypeptide(L)'
;MVQDESRNGRLLAWGVCAVLAAIPLIILIPLIARYGFRAPFWDEWFLVPTIDRLFSGQLTFTDLWSQHNEHRPLFPRLVMLGLARMTHWDLRWNLVCNVLLGLTWLGGTLGLVWNTARRASKPVAPWIVPVMAFVILSWAQMENWIWGWQLLVFMNSTAVAVGVFLLAGNPWRWTRFAGALAAGVVATYTMASGLLFWIALFPLTLTDTRLPKPQRILAALLWMLMAILTFQSYLFRYFKPTVSPPLDAFIRNPFGFLQFAVLYLGGPLTGLLTAPAWHGVAPAVPPYAFIPGLAGLALAAAMLTYYVKKRPIPLHALAPWICMALYAGGAAVLTAVGRIGLGVQNALISQYMTTGAIFWAASAGAAMTLRPYPLHLPRFRRAALGVVGIALFLAGELLMLRQSRDWTHLCRWRRMSWEAVRQGHHAPFYFKDLCYDPDLMPKVYLPAVHRLSLCGINAPPSPDYDAAAYLREAKEFLRRRTVPPARTYLETALFLEPANDEARQLLAQLPP
;
A
#
# COMPACT_ATOMS: atom_id res chain seq x y z
N MET A 1 48.43 -0.14 -0.56
CA MET A 1 47.72 -0.75 0.59
C MET A 1 46.56 0.12 1.11
N VAL A 2 46.75 1.36 1.59
CA VAL A 2 45.66 2.18 2.16
C VAL A 2 44.51 2.52 1.18
N GLN A 3 44.81 2.79 -0.10
CA GLN A 3 43.78 3.02 -1.13
C GLN A 3 42.99 1.74 -1.46
N ASP A 4 43.65 0.58 -1.43
CA ASP A 4 43.08 -0.72 -1.77
C ASP A 4 42.17 -1.25 -0.65
N GLU A 5 42.59 -1.08 0.61
CA GLU A 5 41.75 -1.33 1.79
C GLU A 5 40.50 -0.43 1.84
N SER A 6 40.60 0.80 1.32
CA SER A 6 39.45 1.72 1.24
C SER A 6 38.42 1.30 0.19
N ARG A 7 38.87 0.67 -0.90
CA ARG A 7 38.02 0.15 -1.98
C ARG A 7 37.33 -1.14 -1.53
N ASN A 8 38.08 -2.08 -0.95
CA ASN A 8 37.54 -3.34 -0.43
C ASN A 8 36.51 -3.09 0.68
N GLY A 9 36.78 -2.15 1.60
CA GLY A 9 35.81 -1.77 2.63
C GLY A 9 34.53 -1.13 2.08
N ARG A 10 34.60 -0.37 0.97
CA ARG A 10 33.41 0.17 0.29
C ARG A 10 32.62 -0.93 -0.41
N LEU A 11 33.29 -1.84 -1.13
CA LEU A 11 32.65 -2.97 -1.80
C LEU A 11 31.93 -3.87 -0.79
N LEU A 12 32.58 -4.17 0.34
CA LEU A 12 31.96 -4.91 1.43
C LEU A 12 30.73 -4.20 1.98
N ALA A 13 30.81 -2.88 2.23
CA ALA A 13 29.66 -2.11 2.73
C ALA A 13 28.47 -2.12 1.75
N TRP A 14 28.72 -2.01 0.45
CA TRP A 14 27.69 -2.11 -0.57
C TRP A 14 27.12 -3.54 -0.67
N GLY A 15 27.98 -4.56 -0.63
CA GLY A 15 27.55 -5.96 -0.62
C GLY A 15 26.65 -6.28 0.58
N VAL A 16 27.05 -5.88 1.79
CA VAL A 16 26.25 -6.02 3.01
C VAL A 16 24.92 -5.27 2.87
N CYS A 17 24.93 -4.00 2.45
CA CYS A 17 23.69 -3.23 2.29
C CYS A 17 22.76 -3.80 1.20
N ALA A 18 23.30 -4.40 0.14
CA ALA A 18 22.51 -5.07 -0.89
C ALA A 18 21.85 -6.35 -0.36
N VAL A 19 22.59 -7.19 0.38
CA VAL A 19 22.03 -8.38 1.04
C VAL A 19 20.91 -7.99 1.99
N LEU A 20 21.13 -6.94 2.80
CA LEU A 20 20.13 -6.46 3.74
C LEU A 20 18.88 -5.91 3.05
N ALA A 21 19.04 -5.21 1.94
CA ALA A 21 17.93 -4.69 1.15
C ALA A 21 17.08 -5.80 0.51
N ALA A 22 17.64 -7.01 0.32
CA ALA A 22 16.90 -8.16 -0.17
C ALA A 22 16.04 -8.84 0.90
N ILE A 23 16.37 -8.67 2.20
CA ILE A 23 15.66 -9.36 3.29
C ILE A 23 14.15 -9.11 3.29
N PRO A 24 13.64 -7.86 3.16
CA PRO A 24 12.20 -7.60 3.11
C PRO A 24 11.51 -8.39 2.02
N LEU A 25 12.13 -8.44 0.83
CA LEU A 25 11.57 -9.16 -0.31
C LEU A 25 11.56 -10.68 -0.07
N ILE A 26 12.66 -11.22 0.48
CA ILE A 26 12.78 -12.64 0.83
C ILE A 26 11.72 -13.07 1.86
N ILE A 27 11.37 -12.19 2.80
CA ILE A 27 10.31 -12.43 3.78
C ILE A 27 8.92 -12.25 3.13
N LEU A 28 8.75 -11.19 2.34
CA LEU A 28 7.47 -10.78 1.77
C LEU A 28 6.89 -11.82 0.80
N ILE A 29 7.71 -12.38 -0.10
CA ILE A 29 7.23 -13.30 -1.14
C ILE A 29 6.56 -14.57 -0.55
N PRO A 30 7.19 -15.31 0.39
CA PRO A 30 6.53 -16.42 1.07
C PRO A 30 5.24 -16.03 1.80
N LEU A 31 5.20 -14.84 2.42
CA LEU A 31 4.01 -14.37 3.13
C LEU A 31 2.86 -14.08 2.16
N ILE A 32 3.12 -13.44 1.02
CA ILE A 32 2.13 -13.24 -0.03
C ILE A 32 1.66 -14.59 -0.59
N ALA A 33 2.56 -15.52 -0.88
CA ALA A 33 2.20 -16.84 -1.38
C ALA A 33 1.29 -17.61 -0.40
N ARG A 34 1.54 -17.45 0.90
CA ARG A 34 0.78 -18.11 1.97
C ARG A 34 -0.56 -17.42 2.24
N TYR A 35 -0.57 -16.10 2.41
CA TYR A 35 -1.71 -15.33 2.92
C TYR A 35 -2.47 -14.52 1.87
N GLY A 36 -1.95 -14.41 0.66
CA GLY A 36 -2.62 -13.78 -0.47
C GLY A 36 -4.04 -14.32 -0.68
N PHE A 37 -4.99 -13.41 -0.87
CA PHE A 37 -6.36 -13.79 -1.21
C PHE A 37 -6.38 -14.43 -2.60
N ARG A 38 -7.02 -15.59 -2.66
CA ARG A 38 -7.22 -16.37 -3.90
C ARG A 38 -8.65 -16.26 -4.44
N ALA A 39 -9.49 -15.56 -3.69
CA ALA A 39 -10.89 -15.32 -3.98
C ALA A 39 -11.13 -13.82 -3.98
N PRO A 40 -12.07 -13.31 -4.79
CA PRO A 40 -12.40 -11.90 -4.75
C PRO A 40 -12.84 -11.54 -3.33
N PHE A 41 -12.34 -10.42 -2.86
CA PHE A 41 -12.62 -9.92 -1.53
C PHE A 41 -13.10 -8.47 -1.61
N TRP A 42 -14.25 -8.22 -0.96
CA TRP A 42 -14.87 -6.89 -0.84
C TRP A 42 -14.95 -6.13 -2.17
N ASP A 43 -14.16 -5.05 -2.33
CA ASP A 43 -14.21 -4.18 -3.51
C ASP A 43 -13.97 -4.95 -4.82
N GLU A 44 -13.24 -6.07 -4.78
CA GLU A 44 -13.01 -6.91 -5.97
C GLU A 44 -14.30 -7.50 -6.54
N TRP A 45 -15.32 -7.78 -5.71
CA TRP A 45 -16.61 -8.30 -6.19
C TRP A 45 -17.33 -7.30 -7.11
N PHE A 46 -17.17 -6.00 -6.89
CA PHE A 46 -17.73 -4.97 -7.77
C PHE A 46 -17.09 -4.94 -9.17
N LEU A 47 -15.96 -5.65 -9.36
CA LEU A 47 -15.36 -5.81 -10.68
C LEU A 47 -16.06 -6.89 -11.52
N VAL A 48 -16.80 -7.82 -10.91
CA VAL A 48 -17.45 -8.95 -11.61
C VAL A 48 -18.36 -8.49 -12.75
N PRO A 49 -19.27 -7.51 -12.59
CA PRO A 49 -20.10 -7.05 -13.70
C PRO A 49 -19.27 -6.45 -14.84
N THR A 50 -18.15 -5.79 -14.52
CA THR A 50 -17.26 -5.22 -15.53
C THR A 50 -16.47 -6.30 -16.27
N ILE A 51 -16.05 -7.36 -15.57
CA ILE A 51 -15.43 -8.54 -16.17
C ILE A 51 -16.43 -9.24 -17.10
N ASP A 52 -17.69 -9.37 -16.68
CA ASP A 52 -18.70 -9.98 -17.53
C ASP A 52 -18.90 -9.23 -18.85
N ARG A 53 -18.96 -7.90 -18.78
CA ARG A 53 -18.99 -7.04 -19.97
C ARG A 53 -17.73 -7.16 -20.83
N LEU A 54 -16.56 -7.33 -20.21
CA LEU A 54 -15.32 -7.58 -20.94
C LEU A 54 -15.37 -8.90 -21.72
N PHE A 55 -15.82 -9.99 -21.10
CA PHE A 55 -15.89 -11.30 -21.75
C PHE A 55 -17.01 -11.38 -22.80
N SER A 56 -18.07 -10.59 -22.67
CA SER A 56 -19.15 -10.50 -23.67
C SER A 56 -18.91 -9.50 -24.80
N GLY A 57 -17.76 -8.79 -24.80
CA GLY A 57 -17.45 -7.79 -25.82
C GLY A 57 -18.26 -6.49 -25.70
N GLN A 58 -18.84 -6.22 -24.53
CA GLN A 58 -19.71 -5.07 -24.24
C GLN A 58 -19.06 -4.03 -23.30
N LEU A 59 -17.74 -4.11 -23.10
CA LEU A 59 -16.99 -3.18 -22.26
C LEU A 59 -16.97 -1.78 -22.90
N THR A 60 -17.35 -0.78 -22.13
CA THR A 60 -17.34 0.63 -22.54
C THR A 60 -16.28 1.42 -21.78
N PHE A 61 -15.93 2.60 -22.29
CA PHE A 61 -15.07 3.53 -21.56
C PHE A 61 -15.68 3.96 -20.21
N THR A 62 -17.01 4.07 -20.13
CA THR A 62 -17.72 4.42 -18.90
C THR A 62 -17.50 3.37 -17.81
N ASP A 63 -17.49 2.07 -18.16
CA ASP A 63 -17.24 0.99 -17.19
C ASP A 63 -15.84 1.16 -16.56
N LEU A 64 -14.86 1.56 -17.35
CA LEU A 64 -13.48 1.81 -16.91
C LEU A 64 -13.35 3.09 -16.06
N TRP A 65 -13.96 4.19 -16.50
CA TRP A 65 -13.80 5.52 -15.92
C TRP A 65 -14.78 5.82 -14.75
N SER A 66 -15.78 4.97 -14.56
CA SER A 66 -16.80 5.12 -13.51
C SER A 66 -16.19 5.30 -12.11
N GLN A 67 -16.90 6.02 -11.25
CA GLN A 67 -16.48 6.22 -9.87
C GLN A 67 -16.65 4.91 -9.07
N HIS A 68 -15.67 4.58 -8.23
CA HIS A 68 -15.76 3.54 -7.21
C HIS A 68 -15.32 4.12 -5.87
N ASN A 69 -16.24 4.22 -4.91
CA ASN A 69 -16.03 5.00 -3.69
C ASN A 69 -15.51 6.40 -4.02
N GLU A 70 -14.47 6.91 -3.34
CA GLU A 70 -13.91 8.23 -3.64
C GLU A 70 -13.03 8.25 -4.90
N HIS A 71 -12.83 7.12 -5.58
CA HIS A 71 -11.82 6.94 -6.63
C HIS A 71 -12.41 6.89 -8.04
N ARG A 72 -11.59 7.23 -9.03
CA ARG A 72 -11.82 6.90 -10.45
C ARG A 72 -10.68 6.01 -10.97
N PRO A 73 -10.70 4.70 -10.68
CA PRO A 73 -9.54 3.82 -10.85
C PRO A 73 -9.41 3.31 -12.30
N LEU A 74 -9.32 4.22 -13.28
CA LEU A 74 -9.21 3.88 -14.70
C LEU A 74 -8.01 2.96 -14.99
N PHE A 75 -6.80 3.36 -14.58
CA PHE A 75 -5.58 2.60 -14.88
C PHE A 75 -5.50 1.28 -14.11
N PRO A 76 -5.84 1.24 -12.81
CA PRO A 76 -5.95 -0.02 -12.07
C PRO A 76 -6.95 -0.99 -12.70
N ARG A 77 -8.13 -0.52 -13.12
CA ARG A 77 -9.11 -1.37 -13.82
C ARG A 77 -8.57 -1.90 -15.14
N LEU A 78 -7.89 -1.08 -15.94
CA LEU A 78 -7.26 -1.55 -17.17
C LEU A 78 -6.31 -2.72 -16.92
N VAL A 79 -5.46 -2.62 -15.90
CA VAL A 79 -4.53 -3.69 -15.53
C VAL A 79 -5.29 -4.91 -15.00
N MET A 80 -6.19 -4.74 -14.02
CA MET A 80 -6.94 -5.85 -13.42
C MET A 80 -7.82 -6.59 -14.44
N LEU A 81 -8.45 -5.88 -15.37
CA LEU A 81 -9.26 -6.47 -16.45
C LEU A 81 -8.40 -7.18 -17.48
N GLY A 82 -7.24 -6.61 -17.84
CA GLY A 82 -6.25 -7.27 -18.70
C GLY A 82 -5.79 -8.60 -18.09
N LEU A 83 -5.44 -8.60 -16.81
CA LEU A 83 -5.11 -9.81 -16.06
C LEU A 83 -6.29 -10.78 -16.02
N ALA A 84 -7.50 -10.30 -15.70
CA ALA A 84 -8.70 -11.13 -15.67
C ALA A 84 -8.93 -11.87 -16.99
N ARG A 85 -8.74 -11.19 -18.12
CA ARG A 85 -8.91 -11.76 -19.46
C ARG A 85 -7.83 -12.79 -19.82
N MET A 86 -6.60 -12.60 -19.34
CA MET A 86 -5.45 -13.47 -19.63
C MET A 86 -5.38 -14.70 -18.72
N THR A 87 -5.90 -14.62 -17.50
CA THR A 87 -5.68 -15.62 -16.45
C THR A 87 -6.98 -16.22 -15.91
N HIS A 88 -8.13 -15.93 -16.54
CA HIS A 88 -9.46 -16.25 -16.00
C HIS A 88 -9.65 -15.70 -14.57
N TRP A 89 -9.15 -14.48 -14.36
CA TRP A 89 -9.20 -13.77 -13.09
C TRP A 89 -8.58 -14.54 -11.92
N ASP A 90 -7.46 -15.20 -12.16
CA ASP A 90 -6.58 -15.69 -11.11
C ASP A 90 -5.91 -14.52 -10.38
N LEU A 91 -6.40 -14.24 -9.17
CA LEU A 91 -6.00 -13.08 -8.37
C LEU A 91 -4.54 -13.11 -7.94
N ARG A 92 -3.85 -14.26 -8.01
CA ARG A 92 -2.41 -14.34 -7.74
C ARG A 92 -1.62 -13.38 -8.62
N TRP A 93 -2.08 -13.15 -9.85
CA TRP A 93 -1.43 -12.22 -10.76
C TRP A 93 -1.62 -10.76 -10.37
N ASN A 94 -2.73 -10.40 -9.72
CA ASN A 94 -2.88 -9.06 -9.12
C ASN A 94 -1.85 -8.87 -7.99
N LEU A 95 -1.62 -9.90 -7.17
CA LEU A 95 -0.61 -9.85 -6.10
C LEU A 95 0.81 -9.75 -6.65
N VAL A 96 1.12 -10.46 -7.75
CA VAL A 96 2.40 -10.30 -8.46
C VAL A 96 2.55 -8.86 -8.96
N CYS A 97 1.50 -8.26 -9.52
CA CYS A 97 1.52 -6.86 -9.94
C CYS A 97 1.75 -5.90 -8.76
N ASN A 98 1.18 -6.16 -7.58
CA ASN A 98 1.46 -5.37 -6.37
C ASN A 98 2.96 -5.39 -6.04
N VAL A 99 3.58 -6.58 -6.05
CA VAL A 99 5.04 -6.74 -5.83
C VAL A 99 5.86 -5.97 -6.88
N LEU A 100 5.53 -6.14 -8.17
CA LEU A 100 6.26 -5.48 -9.26
C LEU A 100 6.16 -3.95 -9.18
N LEU A 101 4.98 -3.42 -8.83
CA LEU A 101 4.79 -1.98 -8.62
C LEU A 101 5.57 -1.50 -7.38
N GLY A 102 5.54 -2.24 -6.27
CA GLY A 102 6.35 -1.96 -5.09
C GLY A 102 7.86 -1.92 -5.39
N LEU A 103 8.37 -2.87 -6.17
CA LEU A 103 9.76 -2.89 -6.63
C LEU A 103 10.07 -1.73 -7.59
N THR A 104 9.14 -1.36 -8.46
CA THR A 104 9.28 -0.20 -9.36
C THR A 104 9.33 1.10 -8.56
N TRP A 105 8.48 1.24 -7.54
CA TRP A 105 8.51 2.36 -6.61
C TRP A 105 9.84 2.44 -5.85
N LEU A 106 10.34 1.32 -5.31
CA LEU A 106 11.65 1.25 -4.68
C LEU A 106 12.77 1.66 -5.65
N GLY A 107 12.78 1.08 -6.86
CA GLY A 107 13.76 1.39 -7.91
C GLY A 107 13.75 2.86 -8.31
N GLY A 108 12.56 3.47 -8.48
CA GLY A 108 12.42 4.90 -8.77
C GLY A 108 12.91 5.80 -7.64
N THR A 109 12.60 5.46 -6.40
CA THR A 109 13.04 6.19 -5.19
C THR A 109 14.56 6.08 -4.99
N LEU A 110 15.13 4.90 -5.24
CA LEU A 110 16.57 4.70 -5.28
C LEU A 110 17.19 5.51 -6.43
N GLY A 111 16.66 5.45 -7.64
CA GLY A 111 17.11 6.30 -8.74
C GLY A 111 17.13 7.79 -8.38
N LEU A 112 16.15 8.25 -7.60
CA LEU A 112 16.11 9.60 -7.06
C LEU A 112 17.23 9.87 -6.06
N VAL A 113 17.55 8.94 -5.15
CA VAL A 113 18.73 9.00 -4.25
C VAL A 113 20.02 9.27 -5.01
N TRP A 114 20.30 8.50 -6.06
CA TRP A 114 21.52 8.70 -6.85
C TRP A 114 21.53 10.06 -7.57
N ASN A 115 20.38 10.46 -8.09
CA ASN A 115 20.24 11.73 -8.79
C ASN A 115 20.40 12.95 -7.84
N THR A 116 19.79 12.94 -6.65
CA THR A 116 19.94 14.03 -5.68
C THR A 116 21.34 14.08 -5.08
N ALA A 117 21.99 12.93 -4.87
CA ALA A 117 23.38 12.87 -4.43
C ALA A 117 24.33 13.50 -5.46
N ARG A 118 24.16 13.18 -6.74
CA ARG A 118 24.94 13.81 -7.85
C ARG A 118 24.75 15.33 -7.87
N ARG A 119 23.51 15.81 -7.74
CA ARG A 119 23.19 17.25 -7.71
C ARG A 119 23.76 17.98 -6.49
N ALA A 120 23.84 17.28 -5.36
CA ALA A 120 24.44 17.79 -4.14
C ALA A 120 25.97 17.66 -4.14
N SER A 121 26.59 17.11 -5.20
CA SER A 121 28.02 16.78 -5.25
C SER A 121 28.47 15.92 -4.06
N LYS A 122 27.62 14.99 -3.63
CA LYS A 122 27.85 14.11 -2.48
C LYS A 122 27.81 12.63 -2.89
N PRO A 123 28.58 11.77 -2.22
CA PRO A 123 28.49 10.33 -2.42
C PRO A 123 27.17 9.80 -1.84
N VAL A 124 26.61 8.78 -2.49
CA VAL A 124 25.50 8.00 -1.93
C VAL A 124 26.03 7.16 -0.76
N ALA A 125 25.31 7.16 0.35
CA ALA A 125 25.67 6.35 1.50
C ALA A 125 25.00 4.96 1.40
N PRO A 126 25.74 3.84 1.49
CA PRO A 126 25.17 2.50 1.27
C PRO A 126 23.96 2.16 2.13
N TRP A 127 23.90 2.67 3.37
CA TRP A 127 22.81 2.42 4.32
C TRP A 127 21.42 2.87 3.81
N ILE A 128 21.36 3.79 2.86
CA ILE A 128 20.08 4.29 2.33
C ILE A 128 19.31 3.19 1.58
N VAL A 129 20.02 2.24 0.96
CA VAL A 129 19.41 1.17 0.16
C VAL A 129 18.55 0.25 1.02
N PRO A 130 19.09 -0.37 2.09
CA PRO A 130 18.27 -1.16 2.98
C PRO A 130 17.18 -0.32 3.64
N VAL A 131 17.44 0.91 4.10
CA VAL A 131 16.40 1.77 4.71
C VAL A 131 15.21 1.98 3.79
N MET A 132 15.45 2.29 2.51
CA MET A 132 14.38 2.47 1.52
C MET A 132 13.64 1.16 1.26
N ALA A 133 14.36 0.05 1.07
CA ALA A 133 13.74 -1.27 0.87
C ALA A 133 12.87 -1.66 2.06
N PHE A 134 13.37 -1.45 3.29
CA PHE A 134 12.67 -1.73 4.52
C PHE A 134 11.39 -0.91 4.67
N VAL A 135 11.44 0.40 4.43
CA VAL A 135 10.24 1.26 4.52
C VAL A 135 9.22 0.94 3.42
N ILE A 136 9.67 0.72 2.19
CA ILE A 136 8.80 0.54 1.02
C ILE A 136 8.21 -0.87 0.95
N LEU A 137 8.98 -1.90 1.33
CA LEU A 137 8.58 -3.30 1.25
C LEU A 137 8.14 -3.89 2.60
N SER A 138 7.94 -3.06 3.62
CA SER A 138 7.56 -3.53 4.95
C SER A 138 6.25 -4.33 4.93
N TRP A 139 6.18 -5.34 5.79
CA TRP A 139 4.94 -6.08 6.05
C TRP A 139 3.89 -5.23 6.78
N ALA A 140 4.24 -4.06 7.34
CA ALA A 140 3.29 -3.13 7.98
C ALA A 140 2.07 -2.79 7.09
N GLN A 141 2.26 -2.80 5.77
CA GLN A 141 1.20 -2.62 4.77
C GLN A 141 0.65 -3.96 4.23
N MET A 142 0.65 -5.02 5.04
CA MET A 142 0.28 -6.41 4.66
C MET A 142 -0.99 -6.48 3.84
N GLU A 143 -2.00 -5.68 4.20
CA GLU A 143 -3.28 -5.68 3.50
C GLU A 143 -3.11 -5.29 2.04
N ASN A 144 -2.21 -4.36 1.75
CA ASN A 144 -1.88 -3.98 0.39
C ASN A 144 -1.16 -5.09 -0.37
N TRP A 145 -0.35 -5.89 0.32
CA TRP A 145 0.38 -6.99 -0.29
C TRP A 145 -0.48 -8.21 -0.61
N ILE A 146 -1.49 -8.49 0.19
CA ILE A 146 -2.27 -9.74 0.08
C ILE A 146 -3.63 -9.59 -0.61
N TRP A 147 -4.05 -8.36 -0.90
CA TRP A 147 -5.34 -8.07 -1.54
C TRP A 147 -5.13 -7.45 -2.92
N GLY A 148 -5.72 -8.06 -3.96
CA GLY A 148 -5.50 -7.67 -5.35
C GLY A 148 -6.01 -6.27 -5.69
N TRP A 149 -7.09 -5.83 -5.06
CA TRP A 149 -7.60 -4.45 -5.21
C TRP A 149 -6.57 -3.38 -4.82
N GLN A 150 -5.64 -3.70 -3.92
CA GLN A 150 -4.67 -2.71 -3.42
C GLN A 150 -3.56 -2.36 -4.42
N LEU A 151 -3.62 -2.92 -5.63
CA LEU A 151 -2.87 -2.46 -6.80
C LEU A 151 -2.98 -0.95 -7.01
N LEU A 152 -4.14 -0.36 -6.68
CA LEU A 152 -4.38 1.08 -6.70
C LEU A 152 -3.30 1.85 -5.91
N VAL A 153 -2.99 1.40 -4.69
CA VAL A 153 -2.10 2.14 -3.78
C VAL A 153 -0.66 2.09 -4.27
N PHE A 154 -0.20 0.94 -4.77
CA PHE A 154 1.16 0.81 -5.33
C PHE A 154 1.32 1.53 -6.67
N MET A 155 0.30 1.48 -7.54
CA MET A 155 0.34 2.20 -8.81
C MET A 155 0.40 3.71 -8.58
N ASN A 156 -0.38 4.24 -7.63
CA ASN A 156 -0.36 5.66 -7.27
C ASN A 156 1.01 6.09 -6.72
N SER A 157 1.55 5.32 -5.76
CA SER A 157 2.88 5.59 -5.18
C SER A 157 4.00 5.53 -6.22
N THR A 158 3.92 4.57 -7.15
CA THR A 158 4.84 4.44 -8.29
C THR A 158 4.75 5.65 -9.21
N ALA A 159 3.54 6.08 -9.59
CA ALA A 159 3.33 7.24 -10.44
C ALA A 159 3.89 8.52 -9.82
N VAL A 160 3.72 8.71 -8.50
CA VAL A 160 4.31 9.83 -7.76
C VAL A 160 5.85 9.77 -7.80
N ALA A 161 6.45 8.62 -7.46
CA ALA A 161 7.90 8.47 -7.47
C ALA A 161 8.51 8.67 -8.86
N VAL A 162 7.88 8.13 -9.91
CA VAL A 162 8.27 8.31 -11.31
C VAL A 162 8.14 9.79 -11.72
N GLY A 163 7.03 10.45 -11.39
CA GLY A 163 6.83 11.87 -11.68
C GLY A 163 7.92 12.76 -11.04
N VAL A 164 8.21 12.53 -9.76
CA VAL A 164 9.29 13.22 -9.05
C VAL A 164 10.65 12.93 -9.70
N PHE A 165 10.95 11.67 -10.00
CA PHE A 165 12.20 11.26 -10.64
C PHE A 165 12.40 11.93 -12.01
N LEU A 166 11.36 11.97 -12.84
CA LEU A 166 11.39 12.58 -14.17
C LEU A 166 11.63 14.09 -14.09
N LEU A 167 10.89 14.80 -13.23
CA LEU A 167 11.10 16.24 -12.99
C LEU A 167 12.47 16.54 -12.39
N ALA A 168 12.96 15.65 -11.53
CA ALA A 168 14.29 15.72 -10.99
C ALA A 168 15.39 15.29 -11.98
N GLY A 169 15.12 14.95 -13.24
CA GLY A 169 16.19 14.53 -14.16
C GLY A 169 17.08 15.68 -14.65
N ASN A 170 18.42 15.60 -14.52
CA ASN A 170 19.37 16.59 -15.09
C ASN A 170 20.00 16.05 -16.40
N PRO A 171 20.16 16.81 -17.50
CA PRO A 171 19.57 18.13 -17.79
C PRO A 171 18.03 18.06 -17.94
N TRP A 172 17.38 19.23 -17.94
CA TRP A 172 15.95 19.33 -18.27
C TRP A 172 15.68 18.78 -19.67
N ARG A 173 14.57 18.04 -19.82
CA ARG A 173 14.11 17.51 -21.10
C ARG A 173 12.58 17.57 -21.15
N TRP A 174 12.03 18.12 -22.23
CA TRP A 174 10.58 18.19 -22.43
C TRP A 174 9.91 16.81 -22.47
N THR A 175 10.63 15.78 -22.92
CA THR A 175 10.14 14.39 -22.87
C THR A 175 9.97 13.88 -21.44
N ARG A 176 10.88 14.22 -20.52
CA ARG A 176 10.73 13.89 -19.09
C ARG A 176 9.58 14.68 -18.47
N PHE A 177 9.42 15.95 -18.83
CA PHE A 177 8.30 16.76 -18.39
C PHE A 177 6.96 16.19 -18.87
N ALA A 178 6.84 15.83 -20.15
CA ALA A 178 5.65 15.16 -20.69
C ALA A 178 5.37 13.82 -19.97
N GLY A 179 6.42 13.04 -19.69
CA GLY A 179 6.29 11.82 -18.88
C GLY A 179 5.81 12.09 -17.45
N ALA A 180 6.21 13.20 -16.83
CA ALA A 180 5.72 13.60 -15.51
C ALA A 180 4.25 14.05 -15.54
N LEU A 181 3.81 14.74 -16.62
CA LEU A 181 2.39 15.04 -16.84
C LEU A 181 1.58 13.74 -16.98
N ALA A 182 2.07 12.78 -17.77
CA ALA A 182 1.43 11.47 -17.90
C ALA A 182 1.36 10.72 -16.56
N ALA A 183 2.44 10.75 -15.77
CA ALA A 183 2.45 10.18 -14.43
C ALA A 183 1.41 10.84 -13.50
N GLY A 184 1.20 12.16 -13.62
CA GLY A 184 0.15 12.86 -12.88
C GLY A 184 -1.27 12.44 -13.27
N VAL A 185 -1.51 12.20 -14.58
CA VAL A 185 -2.78 11.64 -15.07
C VAL A 185 -2.98 10.23 -14.52
N VAL A 186 -1.95 9.38 -14.56
CA VAL A 186 -1.98 8.03 -13.99
C VAL A 186 -2.29 8.07 -12.49
N ALA A 187 -1.60 8.92 -11.73
CA ALA A 187 -1.83 9.06 -10.30
C ALA A 187 -3.29 9.47 -10.02
N THR A 188 -3.79 10.48 -10.74
CA THR A 188 -5.16 11.02 -10.60
C THR A 188 -6.23 9.95 -10.84
N TYR A 189 -6.08 9.17 -11.91
CA TYR A 189 -7.04 8.10 -12.24
C TYR A 189 -6.64 6.72 -11.71
N THR A 190 -5.96 6.73 -10.57
CA THR A 190 -5.66 5.53 -9.80
C THR A 190 -6.34 5.61 -8.43
N MET A 191 -6.17 6.73 -7.72
CA MET A 191 -6.69 6.93 -6.37
C MET A 191 -6.93 8.42 -6.11
N ALA A 192 -7.85 8.75 -5.20
CA ALA A 192 -8.24 10.13 -4.91
C ALA A 192 -7.05 11.01 -4.47
N SER A 193 -6.11 10.46 -3.70
CA SER A 193 -4.88 11.16 -3.30
C SER A 193 -3.99 11.54 -4.48
N GLY A 194 -4.16 10.90 -5.65
CA GLY A 194 -3.46 11.24 -6.88
C GLY A 194 -3.69 12.67 -7.36
N LEU A 195 -4.81 13.31 -7.00
CA LEU A 195 -5.03 14.74 -7.27
C LEU A 195 -3.98 15.63 -6.59
N LEU A 196 -3.45 15.20 -5.44
CA LEU A 196 -2.39 15.92 -4.73
C LEU A 196 -1.06 15.92 -5.47
N PHE A 197 -0.87 15.03 -6.45
CA PHE A 197 0.32 15.01 -7.31
C PHE A 197 0.55 16.39 -7.93
N TRP A 198 -0.50 16.98 -8.49
CA TRP A 198 -0.42 18.27 -9.18
C TRP A 198 -0.02 19.40 -8.24
N ILE A 199 -0.50 19.37 -7.00
CA ILE A 199 -0.23 20.41 -5.98
C ILE A 199 1.17 20.21 -5.39
N ALA A 200 1.48 19.00 -4.95
CA ALA A 200 2.71 18.69 -4.22
C ALA A 200 3.97 18.81 -5.08
N LEU A 201 3.88 18.50 -6.38
CA LEU A 201 5.02 18.52 -7.29
C LEU A 201 5.14 19.85 -8.08
N PHE A 202 4.14 20.73 -8.03
CA PHE A 202 4.19 22.03 -8.71
C PHE A 202 5.43 22.87 -8.36
N PRO A 203 5.94 22.87 -7.11
CA PRO A 203 7.19 23.58 -6.80
C PRO A 203 8.39 23.13 -7.64
N LEU A 204 8.43 21.86 -8.09
CA LEU A 204 9.53 21.35 -8.93
C LEU A 204 9.50 21.93 -10.35
N THR A 205 8.34 22.34 -10.86
CA THR A 205 8.23 22.99 -12.17
C THR A 205 8.54 24.49 -12.07
N LEU A 206 8.14 25.13 -10.96
CA LEU A 206 8.33 26.57 -10.74
C LEU A 206 9.75 26.96 -10.34
N THR A 207 10.42 26.13 -9.55
CA THR A 207 11.75 26.44 -9.00
C THR A 207 12.89 25.92 -9.86
N ASP A 208 12.57 25.44 -11.06
CA ASP A 208 13.56 24.86 -11.94
C ASP A 208 14.47 25.92 -12.57
N THR A 209 15.71 26.00 -12.09
CA THR A 209 16.72 26.93 -12.62
C THR A 209 17.43 26.40 -13.86
N ARG A 210 17.14 25.18 -14.33
CA ARG A 210 17.70 24.59 -15.56
C ARG A 210 17.09 25.20 -16.82
N LEU A 211 15.95 25.88 -16.70
CA LEU A 211 15.22 26.52 -17.80
C LEU A 211 15.35 28.04 -17.76
N PRO A 212 15.47 28.71 -18.92
CA PRO A 212 15.21 30.15 -19.03
C PRO A 212 13.80 30.50 -18.55
N LYS A 213 13.63 31.72 -18.02
CA LYS A 213 12.37 32.20 -17.45
C LYS A 213 11.14 31.97 -18.36
N PRO A 214 11.17 32.21 -19.69
CA PRO A 214 10.01 31.97 -20.55
C PRO A 214 9.61 30.49 -20.63
N GLN A 215 10.59 29.58 -20.78
CA GLN A 215 10.33 28.14 -20.86
C GLN A 215 9.81 27.59 -19.53
N ARG A 216 10.28 28.14 -18.41
CA ARG A 216 9.78 27.80 -17.08
C ARG A 216 8.33 28.25 -16.87
N ILE A 217 7.97 29.44 -17.36
CA ILE A 217 6.58 29.92 -17.35
C ILE A 217 5.71 29.00 -18.21
N LEU A 218 6.16 28.65 -19.42
CA LEU A 218 5.44 27.71 -20.28
C LEU A 218 5.23 26.35 -19.59
N ALA A 219 6.26 25.77 -18.97
CA ALA A 219 6.13 24.52 -18.22
C ALA A 219 5.13 24.64 -17.06
N ALA A 220 5.12 25.75 -16.33
CA ALA A 220 4.16 26.00 -15.27
C ALA A 220 2.72 26.16 -15.79
N LEU A 221 2.53 26.84 -16.91
CA LEU A 221 1.22 26.99 -17.57
C LEU A 221 0.69 25.65 -18.07
N LEU A 222 1.54 24.84 -18.72
CA LEU A 222 1.17 23.50 -19.17
C LEU A 222 0.83 22.58 -17.99
N TRP A 223 1.59 22.66 -16.89
CA TRP A 223 1.29 21.92 -15.66
C TRP A 223 -0.07 22.32 -15.08
N MET A 224 -0.35 23.61 -15.00
CA MET A 224 -1.61 24.14 -14.48
C MET A 224 -2.79 23.76 -15.38
N LEU A 225 -2.62 23.86 -16.70
CA LEU A 225 -3.63 23.44 -17.66
C LEU A 225 -3.97 21.95 -17.48
N MET A 226 -2.97 21.08 -17.40
CA MET A 226 -3.20 19.65 -17.16
C MET A 226 -3.83 19.36 -15.80
N ALA A 227 -3.43 20.10 -14.75
CA ALA A 227 -4.06 19.99 -13.44
C ALA A 227 -5.54 20.40 -13.50
N ILE A 228 -5.89 21.53 -14.11
CA ILE A 228 -7.28 21.99 -14.25
C ILE A 228 -8.11 20.97 -15.03
N LEU A 229 -7.62 20.53 -16.19
CA LEU A 229 -8.31 19.55 -17.01
C LEU A 229 -8.56 18.25 -16.25
N THR A 230 -7.56 17.73 -15.54
CA THR A 230 -7.70 16.49 -14.77
C THR A 230 -8.64 16.64 -13.58
N PHE A 231 -8.61 17.75 -12.84
CA PHE A 231 -9.57 18.03 -11.77
C PHE A 231 -11.00 18.14 -12.29
N GLN A 232 -11.22 18.91 -13.36
CA GLN A 232 -12.54 19.09 -13.98
C GLN A 232 -13.11 17.75 -14.46
N SER A 233 -12.30 16.96 -15.17
CA SER A 233 -12.74 15.63 -15.60
C SER A 233 -12.98 14.73 -14.39
N TYR A 234 -12.09 14.67 -13.39
CA TYR A 234 -12.26 13.82 -12.22
C TYR A 234 -13.55 14.12 -11.45
N LEU A 235 -13.92 15.41 -11.34
CA LEU A 235 -15.11 15.85 -10.62
C LEU A 235 -16.39 15.82 -11.47
N PHE A 236 -16.29 15.56 -12.78
CA PHE A 236 -17.46 15.45 -13.64
C PHE A 236 -18.37 14.32 -13.18
N ARG A 237 -19.61 14.64 -12.75
CA ARG A 237 -20.57 13.70 -12.16
C ARG A 237 -20.02 12.92 -10.95
N TYR A 238 -19.10 13.51 -10.20
CA TYR A 238 -18.64 12.94 -8.94
C TYR A 238 -19.74 13.09 -7.88
N PHE A 239 -20.01 12.02 -7.13
CA PHE A 239 -20.91 12.05 -5.99
C PHE A 239 -20.17 11.63 -4.72
N LYS A 240 -20.57 12.14 -3.56
CA LYS A 240 -19.97 11.68 -2.31
C LYS A 240 -20.43 10.24 -2.03
N PRO A 241 -19.53 9.29 -1.73
CA PRO A 241 -19.94 7.93 -1.39
C PRO A 241 -20.78 7.91 -0.11
N THR A 242 -21.77 7.04 -0.06
CA THR A 242 -22.72 6.90 1.06
C THR A 242 -22.05 6.42 2.34
N VAL A 243 -21.02 5.57 2.21
CA VAL A 243 -20.22 5.03 3.33
C VAL A 243 -19.28 6.06 3.96
N SER A 244 -19.03 7.19 3.29
CA SER A 244 -18.07 8.19 3.74
C SER A 244 -18.71 9.16 4.74
N PRO A 245 -18.03 9.46 5.87
CA PRO A 245 -18.51 10.45 6.83
C PRO A 245 -18.82 11.83 6.22
N PRO A 246 -19.63 12.66 6.89
CA PRO A 246 -19.79 14.06 6.54
C PRO A 246 -18.45 14.79 6.39
N LEU A 247 -18.28 15.57 5.31
CA LEU A 247 -17.01 16.25 5.01
C LEU A 247 -16.67 17.36 6.01
N ASP A 248 -17.62 17.81 6.82
CA ASP A 248 -17.45 18.78 7.90
C ASP A 248 -17.04 18.12 9.23
N ALA A 249 -16.90 16.79 9.29
CA ALA A 249 -16.51 16.08 10.51
C ALA A 249 -15.16 16.55 11.07
N PHE A 250 -14.21 16.93 10.21
CA PHE A 250 -12.92 17.47 10.65
C PHE A 250 -13.03 18.85 11.32
N ILE A 251 -14.05 19.65 10.94
CA ILE A 251 -14.33 20.95 11.56
C ILE A 251 -14.88 20.75 12.98
N ARG A 252 -15.74 19.74 13.14
CA ARG A 252 -16.33 19.38 14.44
C ARG A 252 -15.33 18.70 15.38
N ASN A 253 -14.30 18.06 14.84
CA ASN A 253 -13.24 17.41 15.62
C ASN A 253 -11.83 17.80 15.12
N PRO A 254 -11.40 19.06 15.33
CA PRO A 254 -10.13 19.55 14.82
C PRO A 254 -8.93 18.87 15.49
N PHE A 255 -9.04 18.55 16.79
CA PHE A 255 -7.98 17.85 17.50
C PHE A 255 -7.84 16.41 17.02
N GLY A 256 -8.95 15.68 16.86
CA GLY A 256 -8.95 14.34 16.29
C GLY A 256 -8.43 14.32 14.86
N PHE A 257 -8.73 15.35 14.06
CA PHE A 257 -8.17 15.51 12.71
C PHE A 257 -6.64 15.62 12.74
N LEU A 258 -6.06 16.43 13.65
CA LEU A 258 -4.61 16.53 13.81
C LEU A 258 -4.00 15.22 14.30
N GLN A 259 -4.64 14.56 15.28
CA GLN A 259 -4.25 13.25 15.77
C GLN A 259 -4.22 12.21 14.64
N PHE A 260 -5.25 12.19 13.79
CA PHE A 260 -5.33 11.31 12.63
C PHE A 260 -4.14 11.53 11.69
N ALA A 261 -3.85 12.78 11.33
CA ALA A 261 -2.72 13.08 10.43
C ALA A 261 -1.37 12.64 11.01
N VAL A 262 -1.15 12.83 12.32
CA VAL A 262 0.07 12.38 13.02
C VAL A 262 0.17 10.86 13.00
N LEU A 263 -0.91 10.14 13.35
CA LEU A 263 -0.94 8.68 13.33
C LEU A 263 -0.74 8.12 11.93
N TYR A 264 -1.36 8.73 10.91
CA TYR A 264 -1.23 8.32 9.52
C TYR A 264 0.23 8.39 9.05
N LEU A 265 0.93 9.50 9.33
CA LEU A 265 2.34 9.65 8.97
C LEU A 265 3.26 8.72 9.79
N GLY A 266 2.92 8.47 11.07
CA GLY A 266 3.65 7.55 11.94
C GLY A 266 3.38 6.07 11.68
N GLY A 267 2.26 5.76 11.03
CA GLY A 267 1.71 4.42 10.84
C GLY A 267 2.73 3.37 10.41
N PRO A 268 3.56 3.59 9.37
CA PRO A 268 4.50 2.58 8.90
C PRO A 268 5.46 2.11 9.98
N LEU A 269 5.95 3.02 10.83
CA LEU A 269 6.86 2.68 11.91
C LEU A 269 6.11 2.16 13.14
N THR A 270 4.91 2.68 13.43
CA THR A 270 4.03 2.10 14.45
C THR A 270 3.69 0.65 14.12
N GLY A 271 3.49 0.33 12.84
CA GLY A 271 3.22 -1.02 12.34
C GLY A 271 4.33 -2.04 12.57
N LEU A 272 5.56 -1.58 12.81
CA LEU A 272 6.69 -2.44 13.21
C LEU A 272 6.66 -2.79 14.71
N LEU A 273 5.97 -1.98 15.52
CA LEU A 273 5.87 -2.15 16.97
C LEU A 273 4.58 -2.88 17.36
N THR A 274 3.52 -2.65 16.59
CA THR A 274 2.18 -3.19 16.80
C THR A 274 1.59 -3.67 15.48
N ALA A 275 0.98 -4.86 15.50
CA ALA A 275 0.17 -5.34 14.38
C ALA A 275 -0.81 -4.25 13.90
N PRO A 276 -0.64 -3.75 12.67
CA PRO A 276 -1.57 -2.80 12.05
C PRO A 276 -2.97 -3.40 12.02
N ALA A 277 -3.97 -2.56 12.22
CA ALA A 277 -5.35 -3.01 12.09
C ALA A 277 -5.70 -3.27 10.62
N TRP A 278 -6.50 -4.29 10.41
CA TRP A 278 -7.21 -4.53 9.17
C TRP A 278 -8.40 -3.58 9.07
N HIS A 279 -8.74 -3.19 7.84
CA HIS A 279 -9.91 -2.36 7.61
C HIS A 279 -11.19 -3.00 8.20
N GLY A 280 -12.01 -2.20 8.89
CA GLY A 280 -13.21 -2.68 9.56
C GLY A 280 -12.99 -3.17 11.01
N VAL A 281 -11.75 -3.18 11.50
CA VAL A 281 -11.45 -3.35 12.93
C VAL A 281 -11.11 -1.99 13.53
N ALA A 282 -11.70 -1.66 14.68
CA ALA A 282 -11.42 -0.43 15.42
C ALA A 282 -10.48 -0.74 16.61
N PRO A 283 -9.15 -0.79 16.41
CA PRO A 283 -8.23 -1.05 17.51
C PRO A 283 -8.22 0.14 18.49
N ALA A 284 -7.89 -0.13 19.75
CA ALA A 284 -7.47 0.94 20.65
C ALA A 284 -6.20 1.58 20.09
N VAL A 285 -6.10 2.92 20.16
CA VAL A 285 -4.88 3.64 19.80
C VAL A 285 -4.00 3.72 21.03
N PRO A 286 -2.91 2.95 21.12
CA PRO A 286 -2.01 3.08 22.25
C PRO A 286 -1.29 4.43 22.21
N PRO A 287 -1.01 5.09 23.35
CA PRO A 287 -0.37 6.41 23.38
C PRO A 287 0.98 6.46 22.64
N TYR A 288 1.73 5.37 22.59
CA TYR A 288 3.01 5.30 21.87
C TYR A 288 2.86 5.35 20.34
N ALA A 289 1.67 5.09 19.78
CA ALA A 289 1.43 5.13 18.33
C ALA A 289 1.63 6.53 17.72
N PHE A 290 1.56 7.58 18.54
CA PHE A 290 1.83 8.96 18.12
C PHE A 290 3.32 9.28 18.01
N ILE A 291 4.18 8.52 18.69
CA ILE A 291 5.62 8.81 18.79
C ILE A 291 6.27 8.86 17.40
N PRO A 292 6.08 7.88 16.50
CA PRO A 292 6.74 7.93 15.21
C PRO A 292 6.29 9.13 14.36
N GLY A 293 4.99 9.44 14.35
CA GLY A 293 4.45 10.58 13.61
C GLY A 293 5.03 11.91 14.10
N LEU A 294 5.03 12.13 15.42
CA LEU A 294 5.62 13.33 16.03
C LEU A 294 7.13 13.41 15.80
N ALA A 295 7.85 12.29 15.95
CA ALA A 295 9.29 12.23 15.69
C ALA A 295 9.62 12.53 14.22
N GLY A 296 8.81 12.03 13.28
CA GLY A 296 8.93 12.29 11.86
C GLY A 296 8.73 13.77 11.52
N LEU A 297 7.69 14.39 12.08
CA LEU A 297 7.43 15.83 11.91
C LEU A 297 8.55 16.68 12.53
N ALA A 298 9.02 16.33 13.72
CA ALA A 298 10.15 17.00 14.37
C ALA A 298 11.44 16.87 13.53
N LEU A 299 11.71 15.70 12.97
CA LEU A 299 12.84 15.46 12.07
C LEU A 299 12.74 16.32 10.80
N ALA A 300 11.56 16.37 10.16
CA ALA A 300 11.32 17.22 8.99
C ALA A 300 11.55 18.71 9.31
N ALA A 301 11.04 19.18 10.45
CA ALA A 301 11.24 20.55 10.92
C ALA A 301 12.71 20.87 11.22
N ALA A 302 13.44 19.94 11.86
CA ALA A 302 14.87 20.08 12.14
C ALA A 302 15.70 20.14 10.85
N MET A 303 15.41 19.28 9.87
CA MET A 303 16.06 19.28 8.55
C MET A 303 15.80 20.57 7.78
N LEU A 304 14.56 21.05 7.77
CA LEU A 304 14.20 22.32 7.14
C LEU A 304 14.90 23.50 7.82
N THR A 305 14.91 23.55 9.14
CA THR A 305 15.59 24.59 9.93
C THR A 305 17.10 24.59 9.65
N TYR A 306 17.72 23.41 9.65
CA TYR A 306 19.13 23.25 9.30
C TYR A 306 19.42 23.75 7.88
N TYR A 307 18.58 23.36 6.91
CA TYR A 307 18.71 23.80 5.52
C TYR A 307 18.58 25.33 5.38
N VAL A 308 17.58 25.93 6.02
CA VAL A 308 17.37 27.39 5.96
C VAL A 308 18.56 28.14 6.57
N LYS A 309 19.09 27.67 7.71
CA LYS A 309 20.23 28.31 8.41
C LYS A 309 21.58 28.12 7.73
N LYS A 310 21.83 26.97 7.09
CA LYS A 310 23.17 26.61 6.58
C LYS A 310 23.27 26.53 5.06
N ARG A 311 22.15 26.36 4.36
CA ARG A 311 22.06 26.17 2.89
C ARG A 311 23.16 25.22 2.36
N PRO A 312 23.35 24.02 2.95
CA PRO A 312 24.54 23.20 2.73
C PRO A 312 24.58 22.53 1.35
N ILE A 313 23.48 22.59 0.60
CA ILE A 313 23.27 21.99 -0.72
C ILE A 313 22.34 22.91 -1.51
N PRO A 314 22.31 22.85 -2.84
CA PRO A 314 21.34 23.61 -3.62
C PRO A 314 19.90 23.09 -3.41
N LEU A 315 18.92 24.00 -3.42
CA LEU A 315 17.50 23.65 -3.19
C LEU A 315 16.99 22.57 -4.13
N HIS A 316 17.38 22.60 -5.40
CA HIS A 316 16.94 21.64 -6.42
C HIS A 316 17.43 20.19 -6.16
N ALA A 317 18.38 19.99 -5.25
CA ALA A 317 18.79 18.66 -4.79
C ALA A 317 17.90 18.16 -3.64
N LEU A 318 17.34 19.06 -2.83
CA LEU A 318 16.45 18.74 -1.71
C LEU A 318 14.96 18.74 -2.09
N ALA A 319 14.58 19.60 -3.04
CA ALA A 319 13.20 19.82 -3.44
C ALA A 319 12.41 18.55 -3.81
N PRO A 320 12.99 17.53 -4.50
CA PRO A 320 12.27 16.29 -4.78
C PRO A 320 11.77 15.59 -3.51
N TRP A 321 12.59 15.57 -2.46
CA TRP A 321 12.23 14.99 -1.16
C TRP A 321 11.17 15.82 -0.43
N ILE A 322 11.27 17.15 -0.50
CA ILE A 322 10.23 18.04 0.05
C ILE A 322 8.89 17.77 -0.62
N CYS A 323 8.85 17.69 -1.95
CA CYS A 323 7.61 17.42 -2.70
C CYS A 323 7.01 16.04 -2.38
N MET A 324 7.83 15.00 -2.21
CA MET A 324 7.35 13.69 -1.76
C MET A 324 6.76 13.75 -0.33
N ALA A 325 7.42 14.47 0.59
CA ALA A 325 6.89 14.67 1.94
C ALA A 325 5.60 15.49 1.95
N LEU A 326 5.50 16.54 1.10
CA LEU A 326 4.27 17.33 0.92
C LEU A 326 3.13 16.49 0.35
N TYR A 327 3.42 15.58 -0.60
CA TYR A 327 2.42 14.65 -1.12
C TYR A 327 1.87 13.74 -0.02
N ALA A 328 2.75 13.11 0.76
CA ALA A 328 2.36 12.24 1.86
C ALA A 328 1.59 13.00 2.97
N GLY A 329 2.03 14.20 3.33
CA GLY A 329 1.32 15.07 4.28
C GLY A 329 -0.05 15.51 3.77
N GLY A 330 -0.15 15.89 2.50
CA GLY A 330 -1.42 16.21 1.86
C GLY A 330 -2.36 15.00 1.84
N ALA A 331 -1.85 13.80 1.61
CA ALA A 331 -2.64 12.58 1.60
C ALA A 331 -3.11 12.19 3.01
N ALA A 332 -2.29 12.42 4.03
CA ALA A 332 -2.68 12.27 5.44
C ALA A 332 -3.85 13.21 5.77
N VAL A 333 -3.76 14.48 5.36
CA VAL A 333 -4.84 15.48 5.52
C VAL A 333 -6.09 15.07 4.76
N LEU A 334 -5.98 14.73 3.48
CA LEU A 334 -7.12 14.35 2.64
C LEU A 334 -7.82 13.10 3.18
N THR A 335 -7.06 12.11 3.64
CA THR A 335 -7.61 10.91 4.27
C THR A 335 -8.28 11.23 5.61
N ALA A 336 -7.67 12.08 6.43
CA ALA A 336 -8.27 12.53 7.69
C ALA A 336 -9.62 13.22 7.46
N VAL A 337 -9.73 14.10 6.46
CA VAL A 337 -11.01 14.73 6.07
C VAL A 337 -12.05 13.67 5.71
N GLY A 338 -11.67 12.65 4.95
CA GLY A 338 -12.59 11.61 4.48
C GLY A 338 -12.90 10.49 5.50
N ARG A 339 -12.19 10.43 6.63
CA ARG A 339 -12.25 9.26 7.55
C ARG A 339 -12.35 9.60 9.03
N ILE A 340 -12.10 10.85 9.47
CA ILE A 340 -12.13 11.20 10.90
C ILE A 340 -13.48 10.92 11.57
N GLY A 341 -14.58 11.02 10.83
CA GLY A 341 -15.90 10.67 11.35
C GLY A 341 -16.09 9.17 11.68
N LEU A 342 -15.17 8.30 11.26
CA LEU A 342 -15.12 6.89 11.66
C LEU A 342 -14.26 6.66 12.92
N GLY A 343 -13.58 7.70 13.42
CA GLY A 343 -12.67 7.65 14.56
C GLY A 343 -11.20 7.64 14.18
N VAL A 344 -10.37 8.19 15.09
CA VAL A 344 -8.92 8.41 14.93
C VAL A 344 -8.14 7.11 14.71
N GLN A 345 -8.63 5.99 15.25
CA GLN A 345 -8.04 4.67 15.12
C GLN A 345 -7.91 4.18 13.67
N ASN A 346 -8.75 4.68 12.75
CA ASN A 346 -8.69 4.31 11.35
C ASN A 346 -7.38 4.75 10.68
N ALA A 347 -6.67 5.76 11.23
CA ALA A 347 -5.39 6.21 10.69
C ALA A 347 -4.30 5.12 10.69
N LEU A 348 -4.46 4.09 11.54
CA LEU A 348 -3.52 2.96 11.68
C LEU A 348 -3.94 1.71 10.90
N ILE A 349 -4.95 1.81 10.04
CA ILE A 349 -5.33 0.72 9.14
C ILE A 349 -4.18 0.45 8.15
N SER A 350 -3.87 -0.83 7.93
CA SER A 350 -2.73 -1.29 7.12
C SER A 350 -2.72 -0.69 5.71
N GLN A 351 -3.88 -0.43 5.10
CA GLN A 351 -3.99 0.18 3.77
C GLN A 351 -3.31 1.56 3.67
N TYR A 352 -3.28 2.33 4.75
CA TYR A 352 -2.75 3.70 4.75
C TYR A 352 -1.23 3.76 4.92
N MET A 353 -0.59 2.65 5.29
CA MET A 353 0.84 2.59 5.56
C MET A 353 1.68 2.90 4.32
N THR A 354 1.23 2.53 3.11
CA THR A 354 2.02 2.80 1.89
C THR A 354 2.24 4.29 1.65
N THR A 355 1.22 5.12 1.86
CA THR A 355 1.36 6.57 1.68
C THR A 355 2.18 7.19 2.80
N GLY A 356 2.02 6.72 4.05
CA GLY A 356 2.91 7.10 5.15
C GLY A 356 4.37 6.73 4.88
N ALA A 357 4.63 5.60 4.20
CA ALA A 357 5.97 5.16 3.85
C ALA A 357 6.65 6.11 2.84
N ILE A 358 5.89 6.83 1.99
CA ILE A 358 6.43 7.92 1.15
C ILE A 358 7.06 9.02 2.02
N PHE A 359 6.43 9.39 3.14
CA PHE A 359 6.97 10.41 4.05
C PHE A 359 8.31 9.98 4.68
N TRP A 360 8.42 8.72 5.12
CA TRP A 360 9.66 8.20 5.69
C TRP A 360 10.76 7.99 4.66
N ALA A 361 10.42 7.51 3.45
CA ALA A 361 11.33 7.44 2.33
C ALA A 361 11.87 8.85 1.97
N ALA A 362 10.98 9.84 1.90
CA ALA A 362 11.34 11.23 1.66
C ALA A 362 12.26 11.78 2.75
N SER A 363 11.96 11.51 4.01
CA SER A 363 12.77 11.93 5.15
C SER A 363 14.17 11.30 5.13
N ALA A 364 14.27 10.01 4.82
CA ALA A 364 15.55 9.33 4.70
C ALA A 364 16.39 9.87 3.52
N GLY A 365 15.77 10.11 2.37
CA GLY A 365 16.40 10.72 1.20
C GLY A 365 16.88 12.16 1.46
N ALA A 366 16.05 12.97 2.12
CA ALA A 366 16.39 14.32 2.56
C ALA A 366 17.56 14.29 3.56
N ALA A 367 17.51 13.43 4.58
CA ALA A 367 18.57 13.28 5.57
C ALA A 367 19.91 12.87 4.92
N MET A 368 19.88 11.91 3.98
CA MET A 368 21.07 11.51 3.22
C MET A 368 21.64 12.67 2.40
N THR A 369 20.78 13.44 1.73
CA THR A 369 21.21 14.55 0.87
C THR A 369 21.74 15.74 1.70
N LEU A 370 21.09 16.04 2.84
CA LEU A 370 21.48 17.08 3.78
C LEU A 370 22.71 16.73 4.59
N ARG A 371 22.98 15.42 4.79
CA ARG A 371 24.06 14.91 5.63
C ARG A 371 25.33 15.76 5.46
N PRO A 372 25.81 16.46 6.49
CA PRO A 372 27.15 17.02 6.46
C PRO A 372 28.10 15.84 6.31
N TYR A 373 29.04 15.91 5.36
CA TYR A 373 29.97 14.83 5.04
C TYR A 373 30.69 14.40 6.34
N PRO A 374 30.39 13.24 6.98
CA PRO A 374 31.01 12.91 8.24
C PRO A 374 32.19 11.98 7.93
N LEU A 375 33.37 12.58 7.78
CA LEU A 375 34.63 11.84 7.83
C LEU A 375 35.12 11.64 9.28
N HIS A 376 34.47 12.20 10.30
CA HIS A 376 35.02 12.24 11.66
C HIS A 376 34.64 11.06 12.58
N LEU A 377 33.64 10.23 12.23
CA LEU A 377 33.34 9.04 13.05
C LEU A 377 34.23 7.85 12.62
N PRO A 378 34.88 7.15 13.59
CA PRO A 378 35.64 5.94 13.31
C PRO A 378 34.78 4.92 12.54
N ARG A 379 35.38 4.15 11.62
CA ARG A 379 34.66 3.15 10.79
C ARG A 379 33.80 2.21 11.63
N PHE A 380 34.29 1.78 12.80
CA PHE A 380 33.58 0.84 13.67
C PHE A 380 32.25 1.41 14.22
N ARG A 381 32.19 2.69 14.64
CA ARG A 381 30.95 3.29 15.18
C ARG A 381 29.87 3.43 14.11
N ARG A 382 30.26 3.70 12.86
CA ARG A 382 29.33 3.77 11.72
C ARG A 382 28.78 2.40 11.36
N ALA A 383 29.62 1.37 11.39
CA ALA A 383 29.20 -0.01 11.18
C ALA A 383 28.28 -0.48 12.31
N ALA A 384 28.62 -0.21 13.58
CA ALA A 384 27.81 -0.56 14.74
C ALA A 384 26.43 0.09 14.72
N LEU A 385 26.33 1.40 14.41
CA LEU A 385 25.04 2.09 14.27
C LEU A 385 24.19 1.52 13.13
N GLY A 386 24.83 1.15 12.01
CA GLY A 386 24.15 0.45 10.91
C GLY A 386 23.59 -0.89 11.38
N VAL A 387 24.43 -1.73 11.99
CA VAL A 387 24.06 -3.07 12.51
C VAL A 387 22.94 -2.97 13.54
N VAL A 388 23.01 -2.01 14.48
CA VAL A 388 21.96 -1.78 15.46
C VAL A 388 20.65 -1.34 14.78
N GLY A 389 20.71 -0.43 13.81
CA GLY A 389 19.51 -0.02 13.07
C GLY A 389 18.86 -1.17 12.30
N ILE A 390 19.68 -2.03 11.68
CA ILE A 390 19.23 -3.25 10.99
C ILE A 390 18.64 -4.25 11.99
N ALA A 391 19.32 -4.49 13.11
CA ALA A 391 18.87 -5.44 14.12
C ALA A 391 17.53 -5.01 14.74
N LEU A 392 17.38 -3.72 15.06
CA LEU A 392 16.12 -3.16 15.55
C LEU A 392 15.00 -3.30 14.52
N PHE A 393 15.30 -3.11 13.23
CA PHE A 393 14.31 -3.25 12.18
C PHE A 393 13.92 -4.72 11.94
N LEU A 394 14.89 -5.63 11.85
CA LEU A 394 14.63 -7.08 11.73
C LEU A 394 13.85 -7.59 12.95
N ALA A 395 14.19 -7.11 14.14
CA ALA A 395 13.42 -7.39 15.35
C ALA A 395 11.98 -6.86 15.22
N GLY A 396 11.78 -5.67 14.62
CA GLY A 396 10.46 -5.13 14.30
C GLY A 396 9.66 -6.01 13.33
N GLU A 397 10.24 -6.45 12.22
CA GLU A 397 9.56 -7.35 11.27
C GLU A 397 9.26 -8.74 11.89
N LEU A 398 10.19 -9.30 12.67
CA LEU A 398 9.94 -10.57 13.38
C LEU A 398 8.87 -10.43 14.47
N LEU A 399 8.91 -9.31 15.22
CA LEU A 399 7.88 -8.98 16.20
C LEU A 399 6.53 -8.83 15.52
N MET A 400 6.51 -8.16 14.37
CA MET A 400 5.31 -8.00 13.56
C MET A 400 4.78 -9.36 13.12
N LEU A 401 5.61 -10.23 12.53
CA LEU A 401 5.21 -11.59 12.14
C LEU A 401 4.59 -12.36 13.31
N ARG A 402 5.14 -12.22 14.51
CA ARG A 402 4.61 -12.84 15.73
C ARG A 402 3.25 -12.24 16.14
N GLN A 403 3.11 -10.93 16.07
CA GLN A 403 1.86 -10.23 16.40
C GLN A 403 0.78 -10.43 15.32
N SER A 404 1.18 -10.72 14.08
CA SER A 404 0.29 -10.96 12.94
C SER A 404 -0.30 -12.38 12.87
N ARG A 405 -0.24 -13.15 13.97
CA ARG A 405 -0.85 -14.48 14.03
C ARG A 405 -2.36 -14.45 13.79
N ASP A 406 -3.07 -13.48 14.34
CA ASP A 406 -4.52 -13.35 14.10
C ASP A 406 -4.85 -13.08 12.63
N TRP A 407 -3.98 -12.36 11.91
CA TRP A 407 -4.12 -12.16 10.47
C TRP A 407 -3.92 -13.44 9.67
N THR A 408 -3.01 -14.31 10.13
CA THR A 408 -2.83 -15.65 9.55
C THR A 408 -4.13 -16.45 9.61
N HIS A 409 -4.86 -16.37 10.73
CA HIS A 409 -6.16 -17.00 10.88
C HIS A 409 -7.20 -16.37 9.97
N LEU A 410 -7.32 -15.05 9.94
CA LEU A 410 -8.28 -14.34 9.09
C LEU A 410 -8.12 -14.69 7.60
N CYS A 411 -6.89 -14.66 7.08
CA CYS A 411 -6.63 -14.97 5.68
C CYS A 411 -6.94 -16.44 5.35
N ARG A 412 -6.66 -17.33 6.30
CA ARG A 412 -6.99 -18.75 6.17
C ARG A 412 -8.49 -18.98 6.17
N TRP A 413 -9.23 -18.35 7.09
CA TRP A 413 -10.68 -18.47 7.17
C TRP A 413 -11.37 -18.00 5.89
N ARG A 414 -10.97 -16.87 5.33
CA ARG A 414 -11.51 -16.40 4.04
C ARG A 414 -11.23 -17.36 2.89
N ARG A 415 -10.05 -17.99 2.87
CA ARG A 415 -9.74 -19.03 1.90
C ARG A 415 -10.63 -20.26 2.10
N MET A 416 -10.88 -20.66 3.34
CA MET A 416 -11.82 -21.76 3.65
C MET A 416 -13.27 -21.40 3.26
N SER A 417 -13.70 -20.16 3.47
CA SER A 417 -14.99 -19.65 3.02
C SER A 417 -15.13 -19.78 1.49
N TRP A 418 -14.09 -19.40 0.74
CA TRP A 418 -14.08 -19.56 -0.71
C TRP A 418 -14.09 -21.02 -1.17
N GLU A 419 -13.27 -21.88 -0.55
CA GLU A 419 -13.22 -23.29 -0.90
C GLU A 419 -14.53 -24.02 -0.56
N ALA A 420 -15.25 -23.60 0.48
CA ALA A 420 -16.57 -24.14 0.77
C ALA A 420 -17.58 -23.77 -0.32
N VAL A 421 -17.55 -22.50 -0.78
CA VAL A 421 -18.38 -22.02 -1.89
C VAL A 421 -18.04 -22.76 -3.19
N ARG A 422 -16.75 -22.97 -3.51
CA ARG A 422 -16.31 -23.78 -4.66
C ARG A 422 -16.81 -25.23 -4.60
N GLN A 423 -16.90 -25.79 -3.40
CA GLN A 423 -17.41 -27.14 -3.15
C GLN A 423 -18.95 -27.22 -3.16
N GLY A 424 -19.65 -26.10 -3.38
CA GLY A 424 -21.11 -26.02 -3.46
C GLY A 424 -21.82 -25.75 -2.15
N HIS A 425 -21.09 -25.53 -1.04
CA HIS A 425 -21.69 -25.17 0.24
C HIS A 425 -21.89 -23.65 0.34
N HIS A 426 -23.11 -23.21 0.09
CA HIS A 426 -23.49 -21.80 -0.02
C HIS A 426 -24.13 -21.25 1.26
N ALA A 427 -23.33 -21.08 2.32
CA ALA A 427 -23.81 -20.52 3.58
C ALA A 427 -23.79 -18.97 3.59
N PRO A 428 -24.81 -18.31 4.17
CA PRO A 428 -24.84 -16.83 4.29
C PRO A 428 -23.61 -16.25 5.00
N PHE A 429 -23.05 -16.98 5.97
CA PHE A 429 -21.82 -16.58 6.66
C PHE A 429 -20.64 -16.42 5.68
N TYR A 430 -20.44 -17.36 4.76
CA TYR A 430 -19.36 -17.29 3.77
C TYR A 430 -19.52 -16.12 2.82
N PHE A 431 -20.76 -15.79 2.44
CA PHE A 431 -21.02 -14.63 1.59
C PHE A 431 -20.70 -13.32 2.31
N LYS A 432 -21.07 -13.21 3.59
CA LYS A 432 -20.75 -12.04 4.42
C LYS A 432 -19.25 -11.90 4.71
N ASP A 433 -18.54 -13.02 4.82
CA ASP A 433 -17.08 -13.02 5.03
C ASP A 433 -16.31 -12.56 3.77
N LEU A 434 -16.81 -12.90 2.58
CA LEU A 434 -16.15 -12.60 1.30
C LEU A 434 -16.58 -11.25 0.70
N CYS A 435 -17.84 -10.86 0.84
CA CYS A 435 -18.45 -9.73 0.14
C CYS A 435 -19.10 -8.72 1.10
N TYR A 436 -19.12 -7.45 0.69
CA TYR A 436 -19.81 -6.37 1.39
C TYR A 436 -21.34 -6.58 1.44
N ASP A 437 -21.93 -6.96 0.32
CA ASP A 437 -23.36 -7.26 0.18
C ASP A 437 -23.56 -8.75 -0.16
N PRO A 438 -23.94 -9.59 0.82
CA PRO A 438 -24.08 -11.03 0.61
C PRO A 438 -25.26 -11.38 -0.31
N ASP A 439 -26.25 -10.50 -0.49
CA ASP A 439 -27.42 -10.78 -1.33
C ASP A 439 -27.08 -10.76 -2.83
N LEU A 440 -26.03 -10.02 -3.20
CA LEU A 440 -25.51 -9.98 -4.57
C LEU A 440 -24.74 -11.25 -4.94
N MET A 441 -24.26 -12.00 -3.95
CA MET A 441 -23.45 -13.20 -4.20
C MET A 441 -24.19 -14.24 -5.05
N PRO A 442 -25.37 -14.75 -4.66
CA PRO A 442 -26.11 -15.71 -5.47
C PRO A 442 -26.79 -15.08 -6.69
N LYS A 443 -27.12 -13.78 -6.66
CA LYS A 443 -27.92 -13.12 -7.71
C LYS A 443 -27.09 -12.63 -8.88
N VAL A 444 -25.88 -12.14 -8.62
CA VAL A 444 -25.05 -11.41 -9.58
C VAL A 444 -23.68 -12.07 -9.71
N TYR A 445 -22.98 -12.30 -8.59
CA TYR A 445 -21.58 -12.64 -8.63
C TYR A 445 -21.30 -14.11 -9.00
N LEU A 446 -21.85 -15.07 -8.26
CA LEU A 446 -21.63 -16.50 -8.51
C LEU A 446 -22.09 -16.93 -9.91
N PRO A 447 -23.26 -16.50 -10.44
CA PRO A 447 -23.68 -16.86 -11.79
C PRO A 447 -22.65 -16.45 -12.86
N ALA A 448 -22.11 -15.22 -12.77
CA ALA A 448 -21.09 -14.74 -13.69
C ALA A 448 -19.76 -15.48 -13.51
N VAL A 449 -19.33 -15.67 -12.26
CA VAL A 449 -18.08 -16.37 -11.93
C VAL A 449 -18.09 -17.82 -12.43
N HIS A 450 -19.18 -18.57 -12.22
CA HIS A 450 -19.33 -19.93 -12.75
C HIS A 450 -19.35 -19.96 -14.28
N ARG A 451 -20.17 -19.11 -14.91
CA ARG A 451 -20.30 -19.06 -16.38
C ARG A 451 -18.97 -18.79 -17.07
N LEU A 452 -18.18 -17.87 -16.51
CA LEU A 452 -16.89 -17.44 -17.06
C LEU A 452 -15.70 -18.24 -16.52
N SER A 453 -15.94 -19.22 -15.64
CA SER A 453 -14.92 -20.03 -14.97
C SER A 453 -13.83 -19.18 -14.28
N LEU A 454 -14.24 -18.14 -13.56
CA LEU A 454 -13.33 -17.19 -12.93
C LEU A 454 -12.79 -17.70 -11.59
N CYS A 455 -11.61 -17.23 -11.19
CA CYS A 455 -11.00 -17.48 -9.88
C CYS A 455 -10.91 -18.97 -9.50
N GLY A 456 -10.79 -19.85 -10.51
CA GLY A 456 -10.73 -21.30 -10.31
C GLY A 456 -12.02 -21.92 -9.75
N ILE A 457 -13.17 -21.24 -9.85
CA ILE A 457 -14.45 -21.73 -9.29
C ILE A 457 -14.78 -23.16 -9.71
N ASN A 458 -14.53 -23.51 -10.98
CA ASN A 458 -14.83 -24.82 -11.55
C ASN A 458 -13.63 -25.80 -11.52
N ALA A 459 -12.49 -25.40 -10.95
CA ALA A 459 -11.35 -26.30 -10.77
C ALA A 459 -11.59 -27.24 -9.58
N PRO A 460 -10.96 -28.43 -9.54
CA PRO A 460 -11.06 -29.32 -8.39
C PRO A 460 -10.73 -28.60 -7.07
N PRO A 461 -11.49 -28.86 -6.00
CA PRO A 461 -11.21 -28.28 -4.69
C PRO A 461 -9.85 -28.74 -4.18
N SER A 462 -9.21 -27.91 -3.36
CA SER A 462 -7.89 -28.25 -2.82
C SER A 462 -8.02 -29.32 -1.73
N PRO A 463 -7.17 -30.37 -1.73
CA PRO A 463 -7.24 -31.45 -0.75
C PRO A 463 -6.98 -30.98 0.69
N ASP A 464 -6.34 -29.82 0.86
CA ASP A 464 -6.08 -29.20 2.18
C ASP A 464 -7.35 -28.74 2.91
N TYR A 465 -8.51 -28.71 2.25
CA TYR A 465 -9.78 -28.18 2.77
C TYR A 465 -10.86 -29.26 2.83
N ASP A 466 -10.55 -30.35 3.53
CA ASP A 466 -11.43 -31.48 3.80
C ASP A 466 -12.30 -31.27 5.06
N ALA A 467 -13.22 -32.21 5.33
CA ALA A 467 -14.09 -32.17 6.51
C ALA A 467 -13.29 -32.03 7.83
N ALA A 468 -12.14 -32.70 7.93
CA ALA A 468 -11.27 -32.62 9.10
C ALA A 468 -10.69 -31.20 9.29
N ALA A 469 -10.34 -30.48 8.22
CA ALA A 469 -9.88 -29.10 8.27
C ALA A 469 -10.97 -28.16 8.79
N TYR A 470 -12.20 -28.28 8.29
CA TYR A 470 -13.33 -27.48 8.79
C TYR A 470 -13.66 -27.79 10.24
N LEU A 471 -13.65 -29.07 10.64
CA LEU A 471 -13.86 -29.49 12.02
C LEU A 471 -12.78 -28.93 12.97
N ARG A 472 -11.50 -28.92 12.56
CA ARG A 472 -10.42 -28.32 13.34
C ARG A 472 -10.65 -26.83 13.59
N GLU A 473 -11.01 -26.07 12.56
CA GLU A 473 -11.30 -24.63 12.73
C GLU A 473 -12.58 -24.37 13.51
N ALA A 474 -13.61 -25.18 13.34
CA ALA A 474 -14.82 -25.09 14.14
C ALA A 474 -14.51 -25.21 15.64
N LYS A 475 -13.69 -26.19 16.05
CA LYS A 475 -13.25 -26.34 17.44
C LYS A 475 -12.49 -25.12 17.95
N GLU A 476 -11.68 -24.48 17.12
CA GLU A 476 -10.99 -23.23 17.48
C GLU A 476 -11.98 -22.07 17.70
N PHE A 477 -12.98 -21.93 16.83
CA PHE A 477 -14.04 -20.94 17.02
C PHE A 477 -14.87 -21.21 18.29
N LEU A 478 -15.14 -22.48 18.62
CA LEU A 478 -15.80 -22.85 19.88
C LEU A 478 -14.97 -22.45 21.10
N ARG A 479 -13.64 -22.69 21.07
CA ARG A 479 -12.72 -22.23 22.12
C ARG A 479 -12.76 -20.71 22.29
N ARG A 480 -12.89 -19.96 21.18
CA ARG A 480 -13.01 -18.50 21.16
C ARG A 480 -14.44 -18.00 21.44
N ARG A 481 -15.40 -18.90 21.70
CA ARG A 481 -16.82 -18.59 21.93
C ARG A 481 -17.49 -17.84 20.78
N THR A 482 -17.06 -18.07 19.55
CA THR A 482 -17.65 -17.49 18.33
C THR A 482 -18.54 -18.54 17.65
N VAL A 483 -19.83 -18.55 18.01
CA VAL A 483 -20.78 -19.60 17.58
C VAL A 483 -21.11 -19.56 16.08
N PRO A 484 -21.44 -18.40 15.45
CA PRO A 484 -21.82 -18.38 14.03
C PRO A 484 -20.81 -19.01 13.06
N PRO A 485 -19.49 -18.69 13.13
CA PRO A 485 -18.51 -19.35 12.28
C PRO A 485 -18.33 -20.83 12.66
N ALA A 486 -18.37 -21.19 13.94
CA ALA A 486 -18.27 -22.58 14.37
C ALA A 486 -19.38 -23.45 13.77
N ARG A 487 -20.64 -23.00 13.86
CA ARG A 487 -21.81 -23.67 13.26
C ARG A 487 -21.61 -23.88 11.76
N THR A 488 -21.31 -22.81 11.02
CA THR A 488 -21.13 -22.87 9.56
C THR A 488 -20.04 -23.88 9.16
N TYR A 489 -18.93 -23.90 9.90
CA TYR A 489 -17.82 -24.81 9.60
C TYR A 489 -18.15 -26.27 9.96
N LEU A 490 -18.93 -26.52 11.03
CA LEU A 490 -19.45 -27.86 11.33
C LEU A 490 -20.43 -28.35 10.27
N GLU A 491 -21.33 -27.49 9.82
CA GLU A 491 -22.26 -27.77 8.72
C GLU A 491 -21.51 -28.09 7.42
N THR A 492 -20.42 -27.36 7.14
CA THR A 492 -19.55 -27.65 5.99
C THR A 492 -18.81 -28.97 6.15
N ALA A 493 -18.31 -29.29 7.34
CA ALA A 493 -17.66 -30.58 7.60
C ALA A 493 -18.65 -31.75 7.36
N LEU A 494 -19.89 -31.63 7.81
CA LEU A 494 -20.96 -32.62 7.57
C LEU A 494 -21.40 -32.68 6.11
N PHE A 495 -21.39 -31.56 5.40
CA PHE A 495 -21.66 -31.53 3.96
C PHE A 495 -20.62 -32.34 3.18
N LEU A 496 -19.34 -32.20 3.54
CA LEU A 496 -18.24 -32.93 2.91
C LEU A 496 -18.13 -34.39 3.35
N GLU A 497 -18.45 -34.67 4.62
CA GLU A 497 -18.42 -36.01 5.20
C GLU A 497 -19.65 -36.22 6.09
N PRO A 498 -20.78 -36.69 5.52
CA PRO A 498 -22.04 -36.86 6.27
C PRO A 498 -21.94 -37.83 7.46
N ALA A 499 -20.96 -38.74 7.44
CA ALA A 499 -20.70 -39.73 8.49
C ALA A 499 -19.87 -39.18 9.67
N ASN A 500 -19.51 -37.89 9.68
CA ASN A 500 -18.68 -37.30 10.72
C ASN A 500 -19.46 -37.11 12.05
N ASP A 501 -19.44 -38.12 12.92
CA ASP A 501 -20.19 -38.13 14.17
C ASP A 501 -19.76 -37.03 15.15
N GLU A 502 -18.47 -36.70 15.18
CA GLU A 502 -17.96 -35.63 16.05
C GLU A 502 -18.52 -34.26 15.63
N ALA A 503 -18.53 -33.95 14.33
CA ALA A 503 -19.12 -32.72 13.83
C ALA A 503 -20.63 -32.65 14.14
N ARG A 504 -21.35 -33.77 14.00
CA ARG A 504 -22.78 -33.88 14.32
C ARG A 504 -23.06 -33.62 15.79
N GLN A 505 -22.29 -34.24 16.69
CA GLN A 505 -22.44 -34.06 18.14
C GLN A 505 -22.16 -32.62 18.57
N LEU A 506 -21.10 -32.00 18.04
CA LEU A 506 -20.77 -30.60 18.33
C LEU A 506 -21.86 -29.66 17.80
N LEU A 507 -22.36 -29.88 16.59
CA LEU A 507 -23.40 -29.04 16.00
C LEU A 507 -24.71 -29.10 16.79
N ALA A 508 -25.09 -30.27 17.31
CA ALA A 508 -26.29 -30.45 18.13
C ALA A 508 -26.23 -29.70 19.48
N GLN A 509 -25.03 -29.35 19.96
CA GLN A 509 -24.85 -28.57 21.19
C GLN A 509 -24.93 -27.05 20.96
N LEU A 510 -24.96 -26.60 19.70
CA LEU A 510 -25.00 -25.18 19.37
C LEU A 510 -26.44 -24.67 19.22
N PRO A 511 -26.71 -23.43 19.68
CA PRO A 511 -28.00 -22.80 19.43
C PRO A 511 -28.24 -22.64 17.92
N PRO A 512 -29.50 -22.73 17.46
CA PRO A 512 -29.88 -22.58 16.05
C PRO A 512 -29.31 -21.31 15.41
#